data_AF-I4N4C4-F1
#
_entry.id   AF-I4N4C4-F1
#
_cell.length_a   1.000
_cell.length_b   1.000
_cell.length_c   1.000
_cell.angle_alpha   90.00
_cell.angle_beta   90.00
_cell.angle_gamma   90.00
#
_symmetry.space_group_name_H-M   'P 1'
#
loop_
_entity.id
_entity.type
_entity.pdbx_description
1 polymer ?
#
loop_
_entity_poly.entity_id
_entity_poly.type
_entity_poly.pdbx_seq_one_letter_code
_entity_poly.pdbx_strand_id
1 'polypeptide(L)' 'MTLETPEALKERKLAHLDAVLEALNAETRELSRAFYHGWILSAAMELWDRGVLTQHERLAIEAKVKALTQGAAAAE' A
#
# COMPACT_ATOMS: atom_id res chain seq x y z
N MET A 1 25.88 -12.31 0.73
CA MET A 1 24.76 -11.35 0.65
C MET A 1 24.47 -11.14 -0.82
N THR A 2 23.34 -11.61 -1.33
CA THR A 2 22.91 -11.30 -2.70
C THR A 2 22.60 -9.81 -2.76
N LEU A 3 23.39 -9.06 -3.53
CA LEU A 3 23.14 -7.66 -3.80
C LEU A 3 21.92 -7.60 -4.74
N GLU A 4 20.73 -7.47 -4.17
CA GLU A 4 19.50 -7.17 -4.92
C GLU A 4 19.68 -5.80 -5.59
N THR A 5 19.32 -5.68 -6.87
CA THR A 5 19.36 -4.38 -7.54
C THR A 5 18.25 -3.47 -6.99
N PRO A 6 18.40 -2.13 -7.05
CA PRO A 6 17.34 -1.21 -6.65
C PRO A 6 15.99 -1.50 -7.31
N GLU A 7 16.00 -1.92 -8.58
CA GLU A 7 14.82 -2.27 -9.36
C GLU A 7 14.16 -3.55 -8.83
N ALA A 8 14.94 -4.60 -8.56
CA ALA A 8 14.42 -5.85 -8.01
C ALA A 8 13.81 -5.64 -6.61
N LEU A 9 14.46 -4.81 -5.78
CA LEU A 9 13.91 -4.41 -4.48
C LEU A 9 12.58 -3.69 -4.65
N LYS A 10 12.51 -2.74 -5.57
CA LYS A 10 11.29 -1.97 -5.84
C LYS A 10 10.15 -2.86 -6.30
N GLU A 11 10.38 -3.72 -7.29
CA GLU A 11 9.37 -4.66 -7.80
C GLU A 11 8.84 -5.56 -6.68
N ARG A 12 9.73 -6.11 -5.84
CA ARG A 12 9.35 -6.94 -4.70
C ARG A 12 8.51 -6.17 -3.67
N LYS A 13 8.85 -4.91 -3.39
CA LYS A 13 8.09 -4.06 -2.46
C LYS A 13 6.73 -3.65 -3.00
N LEU A 14 6.65 -3.34 -4.30
CA LEU A 14 5.37 -3.07 -4.96
C LEU A 14 4.46 -4.31 -4.97
N ALA A 15 5.00 -5.47 -5.33
CA ALA A 15 4.25 -6.73 -5.29
C ALA A 15 3.71 -7.05 -3.89
N HIS A 16 4.49 -6.77 -2.84
CA HIS A 16 4.03 -6.94 -1.47
C HIS A 16 2.91 -5.95 -1.11
N LEU A 17 3.04 -4.68 -1.49
CA LEU A 17 2.00 -3.67 -1.26
C LEU A 17 0.70 -4.00 -2.01
N ASP A 18 0.79 -4.45 -3.25
CA ASP A 18 -0.38 -4.88 -4.03
C ASP A 18 -1.07 -6.09 -3.37
N ALA A 19 -0.32 -7.07 -2.87
CA ALA A 19 -0.91 -8.19 -2.12
C ALA A 19 -1.65 -7.74 -0.85
N VAL A 20 -1.13 -6.74 -0.14
CA VAL A 20 -1.80 -6.17 1.05
C VAL A 20 -3.02 -5.33 0.66
N LEU A 21 -2.99 -4.63 -0.46
CA LEU A 21 -4.15 -3.92 -1.02
C LEU A 21 -5.28 -4.88 -1.38
N GLU A 22 -4.98 -6.04 -1.95
CA GLU A 22 -5.97 -7.09 -2.22
C GLU A 22 -6.56 -7.64 -0.91
N ALA A 23 -5.73 -7.85 0.12
CA ALA A 23 -6.22 -8.26 1.44
C ALA A 23 -7.14 -7.22 2.08
N LEU A 24 -6.82 -5.92 1.94
CA LEU A 24 -7.68 -4.81 2.36
C LEU A 24 -9.02 -4.82 1.61
N ASN A 25 -9.00 -5.02 0.30
CA ASN A 25 -10.22 -5.05 -0.52
C ASN A 25 -11.15 -6.20 -0.12
N ALA A 26 -10.60 -7.35 0.27
CA ALA A 26 -11.36 -8.50 0.74
C ALA A 26 -11.85 -8.38 2.20
N GLU A 27 -11.35 -7.42 2.97
CA GLU A 27 -11.66 -7.26 4.39
C GLU A 27 -12.98 -6.51 4.60
N THR A 28 -13.86 -7.09 5.41
CA THR A 28 -15.20 -6.58 5.72
C THR A 28 -15.28 -5.97 7.12
N ARG A 29 -14.31 -6.26 7.99
CA ARG A 29 -14.26 -5.74 9.36
C ARG A 29 -13.65 -4.35 9.38
N GLU A 30 -14.43 -3.36 9.78
CA GLU A 30 -14.02 -1.96 9.87
C GLU A 30 -12.72 -1.73 10.65
N LEU A 31 -12.54 -2.40 11.80
CA LEU A 31 -11.32 -2.29 12.59
C LEU A 31 -10.08 -2.78 11.82
N SER A 32 -10.19 -3.91 11.12
CA SER A 32 -9.11 -4.45 10.30
C SER A 32 -8.82 -3.52 9.10
N ARG A 33 -9.87 -2.99 8.44
CA ARG A 33 -9.74 -2.03 7.33
C ARG A 33 -8.96 -0.78 7.76
N ALA A 34 -9.27 -0.23 8.93
CA ALA A 34 -8.55 0.91 9.51
C ALA A 34 -7.07 0.57 9.82
N PHE A 35 -6.80 -0.64 10.31
CA PHE A 35 -5.44 -1.11 10.55
C PHE A 35 -4.64 -1.21 9.24
N TYR A 36 -5.20 -1.87 8.21
CA TYR A 36 -4.57 -1.94 6.89
C TYR A 36 -4.36 -0.55 6.29
N HIS A 37 -5.33 0.36 6.42
CA HIS A 37 -5.19 1.74 5.94
C HIS A 37 -3.92 2.39 6.52
N GLY A 38 -3.79 2.42 7.85
CA GLY A 38 -2.64 3.05 8.51
C GLY A 38 -1.32 2.37 8.17
N TRP A 39 -1.32 1.04 8.09
CA TRP A 39 -0.13 0.26 7.76
C TRP A 39 0.36 0.54 6.33
N ILE A 40 -0.53 0.49 5.33
CA ILE A 40 -0.13 0.69 3.92
C ILE A 40 0.38 2.11 3.69
N LEU A 41 -0.26 3.13 4.30
CA LEU A 41 0.22 4.52 4.20
C LEU A 41 1.61 4.68 4.82
N SER A 42 1.83 4.10 6.00
CA SER A 42 3.13 4.15 6.67
C SER A 42 4.22 3.48 5.84
N ALA A 43 3.93 2.30 5.25
CA ALA A 43 4.85 1.58 4.39
C ALA A 43 5.17 2.35 3.10
N ALA A 44 4.17 2.96 2.45
CA ALA A 44 4.39 3.77 1.25
C ALA A 44 5.27 4.99 1.53
N MET A 45 5.06 5.67 2.68
CA MET A 45 5.90 6.78 3.13
C MET A 45 7.34 6.35 3.40
N GLU A 46 7.55 5.25 4.13
CA GLU A 46 8.88 4.71 4.43
C GLU A 46 9.64 4.31 3.16
N LEU A 47 8.96 3.69 2.19
CA LEU A 47 9.58 3.30 0.93
C LEU A 47 9.91 4.50 0.03
N TRP A 48 9.12 5.56 0.09
CA TRP A 48 9.44 6.82 -0.58
C TRP A 48 10.64 7.52 0.07
N ASP A 49 10.69 7.61 1.40
CA ASP A 49 11.81 8.20 2.15
C ASP A 49 13.15 7.50 1.85
N ARG A 50 13.11 6.18 1.69
CA ARG A 50 14.27 5.36 1.28
C ARG A 50 14.62 5.43 -0.21
N GLY A 51 13.87 6.19 -1.01
CA GLY A 51 14.07 6.30 -2.45
C GLY A 51 13.70 5.06 -3.26
N VAL A 52 12.98 4.09 -2.67
CA VAL A 52 12.49 2.90 -3.38
C VAL A 52 11.29 3.25 -4.25
N LEU A 53 10.38 4.08 -3.72
CA LEU A 53 9.25 4.62 -4.47
C LEU A 53 9.51 6.06 -4.90
N THR A 54 9.02 6.40 -6.09
CA THR A 54 8.85 7.80 -6.48
C THR A 54 7.67 8.43 -5.74
N GLN A 55 7.65 9.77 -5.68
CA GLN A 55 6.51 10.50 -5.11
C GLN A 55 5.18 10.16 -5.81
N HIS A 56 5.23 9.93 -7.13
CA HIS A 56 4.06 9.54 -7.92
C HIS A 56 3.52 8.17 -7.50
N GLU A 57 4.39 7.18 -7.34
CA GLU A 57 4.01 5.82 -6.91
C GLU A 57 3.44 5.81 -5.50
N ARG A 58 4.06 6.56 -4.58
CA ARG A 58 3.51 6.76 -3.24
C ARG A 58 2.09 7.30 -3.32
N LEU A 59 1.87 8.40 -4.05
CA LEU A 59 0.54 9.01 -4.20
C LEU A 59 -0.48 8.07 -4.83
N ALA A 60 -0.07 7.25 -5.81
CA ALA A 60 -0.95 6.26 -6.42
C ALA A 60 -1.41 5.20 -5.40
N ILE A 61 -0.51 4.73 -4.53
CA ILE A 61 -0.86 3.80 -3.45
C ILE A 61 -1.82 4.47 -2.46
N GLU A 62 -1.56 5.71 -2.04
CA GLU A 62 -2.45 6.44 -1.12
C GLU A 62 -3.86 6.60 -1.69
N ALA A 63 -3.97 6.91 -2.98
CA ALA A 63 -5.26 7.03 -3.66
C ALA A 63 -6.01 5.69 -3.69
N LYS A 64 -5.33 4.58 -3.99
CA LYS A 64 -5.92 3.22 -3.94
C LYS A 64 -6.43 2.88 -2.54
N VAL A 65 -5.64 3.09 -1.50
CA VAL A 65 -6.04 2.82 -0.10
C VAL A 65 -7.26 3.62 0.29
N LYS A 66 -7.30 4.92 -0.04
CA LYS A 66 -8.46 5.79 0.23
C LYS A 66 -9.71 5.29 -0.47
N ALA A 67 -9.62 4.94 -1.76
CA ALA A 67 -10.76 4.41 -2.50
C ALA A 67 -11.31 3.12 -1.86
N LEU A 68 -10.43 2.19 -1.45
CA LEU A 68 -10.83 0.93 -0.83
C LEU A 68 -11.45 1.12 0.56
N THR A 69 -10.97 2.09 1.32
CA THR A 69 -11.40 2.30 2.72
C THR A 69 -12.60 3.23 2.86
N GLN A 70 -12.71 4.25 2.01
CA GLN A 70 -13.78 5.25 2.02
C GLN A 70 -14.92 4.91 1.04
N GLY A 71 -14.66 4.11 0.00
CA GLY A 71 -15.67 3.72 -0.99
C GLY A 71 -16.71 2.72 -0.47
N ALA A 72 -16.39 1.92 0.54
CA ALA A 72 -17.35 0.97 1.12
C ALA A 72 -18.44 1.65 1.97
N ALA A 73 -18.19 2.88 2.45
CA ALA A 73 -19.15 3.62 3.28
C ALA A 73 -20.30 4.25 2.49
N ALA A 74 -20.25 4.25 1.15
CA ALA A 74 -21.24 4.90 0.28
C ALA A 74 -22.28 3.93 -0.32
N ALA A 75 -22.28 2.66 0.09
CA ALA A 75 -23.13 1.60 -0.46
C ALA A 75 -24.29 1.16 0.46
N GLU A 76 -24.59 1.92 1.51
CA GLU A 76 -25.78 1.72 2.38
C GLU A 76 -26.86 2.79 2.14
#